data_AF-A0AAE7CCK3-F1
#
_entry.id   AF-A0AAE7CCK3-F1
#
_cell.length_a   1.000
_cell.length_b   1.000
_cell.length_c   1.000
_cell.angle_alpha   90.00
_cell.angle_beta   90.00
_cell.angle_gamma   90.00
#
_symmetry.space_group_name_H-M   'P 1'
#
loop_
_entity.id
_entity.type
_entity.pdbx_description
1 polymer ?
#
loop_
_entity_poly.entity_id
_entity_poly.type
_entity_poly.pdbx_seq_one_letter_code
_entity_poly.pdbx_strand_id
1 'polypeptide(L)'
;MKKPALPLLVLGAVTALALTGCSAGSGSDASGTPAASADPASLRLALVPSQDQDGLVETAAPLTDMLTKALGIPVTGVVAKDYQAAVEAMGADQAQIGFLPSLQLWQASDMYGADVVLQTERNGNITYPAQFMTNDPDKYCDDTPVERDGMLFCNGADALTGPQGLDSITKAKGAKVAVLGPGSPAGYIYPMLALKDAGLDIDSDIQRIPVTANDASVLAVYNGDAEVGFSFWDARTIVKKDKPDVGQKVVVFAMTDEIPNDGVAVSGSLSPELRAKITTALADYSATPEGSAALTAVYSITKLAPADPSSLDVVARAAESLGLR
;
A
#
# COMPACT_ATOMS: atom_id res chain seq x y z
N MET A 1 -16.10 -54.97 27.24
CA MET A 1 -16.11 -54.95 28.72
C MET A 1 -16.23 -53.48 29.13
N LYS A 2 -17.43 -52.93 29.31
CA LYS A 2 -18.13 -52.72 30.60
C LYS A 2 -17.23 -52.11 31.70
N LYS A 3 -17.32 -50.77 31.83
CA LYS A 3 -17.48 -49.89 33.04
C LYS A 3 -16.78 -50.30 34.36
N PRO A 4 -16.30 -49.33 35.19
CA PRO A 4 -17.23 -48.40 35.83
C PRO A 4 -16.78 -46.94 36.08
N ALA A 5 -17.82 -46.12 36.21
CA ALA A 5 -17.82 -44.81 36.85
C ALA A 5 -18.19 -44.97 38.34
N LEU A 6 -17.77 -44.05 39.22
CA LEU A 6 -18.58 -43.13 40.06
C LEU A 6 -17.65 -42.41 41.10
N PRO A 7 -18.14 -41.47 41.94
CA PRO A 7 -17.80 -40.04 41.87
C PRO A 7 -17.06 -39.56 43.13
N LEU A 8 -16.66 -38.29 43.19
CA LEU A 8 -16.57 -37.62 44.49
C LEU A 8 -16.94 -36.14 44.37
N LEU A 9 -17.67 -35.72 45.38
CA LEU A 9 -18.51 -34.55 45.51
C LEU A 9 -17.96 -33.78 46.71
N VAL A 10 -17.44 -32.56 46.54
CA VAL A 10 -17.11 -31.61 47.62
C VAL A 10 -17.21 -30.20 47.04
N LEU A 11 -18.31 -29.48 47.33
CA LEU A 11 -18.38 -28.35 48.29
C LEU A 11 -17.53 -27.15 47.83
N GLY A 12 -18.06 -26.02 47.35
CA GLY A 12 -19.14 -25.23 47.95
C GLY A 12 -18.51 -24.02 48.67
N ALA A 13 -18.26 -22.92 47.95
CA ALA A 13 -17.97 -21.62 48.54
C ALA A 13 -18.64 -20.54 47.69
N VAL A 14 -19.85 -20.17 48.11
CA VAL A 14 -20.62 -19.02 47.60
C VAL A 14 -20.10 -17.79 48.34
N THR A 15 -19.34 -16.94 47.66
CA THR A 15 -18.96 -15.62 48.16
C THR A 15 -20.13 -14.66 47.94
N ALA A 16 -20.80 -14.30 49.03
CA ALA A 16 -21.83 -13.26 49.05
C ALA A 16 -21.17 -11.88 48.84
N LEU A 17 -21.40 -11.24 47.69
CA LEU A 17 -21.16 -9.81 47.52
C LEU A 17 -22.32 -9.04 48.18
N ALA A 18 -21.99 -8.26 49.20
CA ALA A 18 -22.91 -7.30 49.78
C ALA A 18 -23.18 -6.16 48.78
N LEU A 19 -24.43 -6.02 48.35
CA LEU A 19 -24.92 -4.82 47.68
C LEU A 19 -25.08 -3.69 48.73
N THR A 20 -24.16 -2.74 48.73
CA THR A 20 -24.43 -1.40 49.29
C THR A 20 -25.06 -0.55 48.21
N GLY A 21 -26.38 -0.38 48.28
CA GLY A 21 -27.11 0.64 47.54
C GLY A 21 -26.93 2.01 48.17
N CYS A 22 -26.61 3.00 47.34
CA CYS A 22 -26.78 4.41 47.67
C CYS A 22 -27.68 5.08 46.63
N SER A 23 -28.51 5.96 47.18
CA SER A 23 -29.71 6.57 46.66
C SER A 23 -29.52 7.52 45.47
N ALA A 24 -30.58 7.56 44.67
CA ALA A 24 -30.97 8.55 43.67
C ALA A 24 -30.33 9.94 43.78
N GLY A 25 -29.69 10.34 42.67
CA GLY A 25 -29.53 11.72 42.24
C GLY A 25 -30.00 11.81 40.78
N SER A 26 -31.15 12.45 40.56
CA SER A 26 -31.69 12.74 39.24
C SER A 26 -30.75 13.67 38.48
N GLY A 27 -30.31 13.24 37.29
CA GLY A 27 -29.48 14.01 36.39
C GLY A 27 -29.48 13.35 35.02
N SER A 28 -30.56 13.54 34.28
CA SER A 28 -30.64 13.28 32.85
C SER A 28 -29.78 14.30 32.12
N ASP A 29 -28.69 13.86 31.53
CA ASP A 29 -28.09 14.41 30.30
C ASP A 29 -27.22 13.31 29.67
N ALA A 30 -27.87 12.42 28.94
CA ALA A 30 -27.23 11.45 28.06
C ALA A 30 -27.07 12.10 26.67
N SER A 31 -26.04 12.92 26.53
CA SER A 31 -25.50 13.40 25.25
C SER A 31 -24.01 13.63 25.38
N GLY A 32 -23.30 12.61 25.90
CA GLY A 32 -21.86 12.54 25.78
C GLY A 32 -21.50 12.11 24.37
N THR A 33 -21.06 13.07 23.55
CA THR A 33 -20.09 12.76 22.48
C THR A 33 -18.99 11.91 23.13
N PRO A 34 -18.57 10.78 22.55
CA PRO A 34 -17.43 10.05 23.07
C PRO A 34 -16.28 11.04 23.26
N ALA A 35 -15.81 11.22 24.49
CA ALA A 35 -14.63 12.01 24.72
C ALA A 35 -13.52 11.37 23.89
N ALA A 36 -12.91 12.13 22.98
CA ALA A 36 -11.72 11.68 22.26
C ALA A 36 -10.74 11.14 23.31
N SER A 37 -10.30 9.89 23.15
CA SER A 37 -9.23 9.35 23.97
C SER A 37 -8.07 10.34 23.95
N ALA A 38 -7.47 10.58 25.12
CA ALA A 38 -6.28 11.42 25.17
C ALA A 38 -5.25 10.91 24.16
N ASP A 39 -4.61 11.84 23.44
CA ASP A 39 -3.60 11.49 22.43
C ASP A 39 -2.49 10.61 23.04
N PRO A 40 -1.96 9.65 22.28
CA PRO A 40 -0.93 8.76 22.76
C PRO A 40 0.38 9.52 23.02
N ALA A 41 1.16 9.03 23.98
CA ALA A 41 2.45 9.63 24.34
C ALA A 41 3.55 9.41 23.28
N SER A 42 3.30 8.56 22.28
CA SER A 42 4.17 8.30 21.13
C SER A 42 3.34 7.84 19.94
N LEU A 43 3.90 7.98 18.73
CA LEU A 43 3.26 7.55 17.48
C LEU A 43 4.12 6.51 16.76
N ARG A 44 3.45 5.69 15.96
CA ARG A 44 4.08 4.77 15.01
C ARG A 44 3.67 5.11 13.59
N LEU A 45 4.67 5.17 12.71
CA LEU A 45 4.52 5.34 11.28
C LEU A 45 4.65 3.96 10.61
N ALA A 46 3.54 3.47 10.04
CA ALA A 46 3.52 2.25 9.25
C ALA A 46 4.08 2.51 7.85
N LEU A 47 5.11 1.74 7.50
CA LEU A 47 5.75 1.66 6.19
C LEU A 47 5.36 0.33 5.55
N VAL A 48 4.95 0.37 4.29
CA VAL A 48 4.57 -0.83 3.53
C VAL A 48 5.74 -1.39 2.71
N PRO A 49 5.77 -2.69 2.42
CA PRO A 49 6.83 -3.32 1.64
C PRO A 49 6.69 -3.09 0.12
N SER A 50 6.71 -1.83 -0.32
CA SER A 50 6.59 -1.46 -1.75
C SER A 50 7.86 -1.73 -2.57
N GLN A 51 9.00 -1.82 -1.89
CA GLN A 51 10.34 -2.09 -2.43
C GLN A 51 11.05 -3.03 -1.44
N ASP A 52 12.33 -3.35 -1.69
CA ASP A 52 13.18 -4.01 -0.71
C ASP A 52 13.04 -3.37 0.69
N GLN A 53 12.87 -4.23 1.68
CA GLN A 53 12.62 -3.84 3.07
C GLN A 53 13.92 -3.64 3.84
N ASP A 54 15.05 -4.13 3.32
CA ASP A 54 16.33 -4.06 4.00
C ASP A 54 16.75 -2.60 4.23
N GLY A 55 16.90 -2.23 5.50
CA GLY A 55 17.25 -0.87 5.91
C GLY A 55 16.14 0.18 5.74
N LEU A 56 14.90 -0.21 5.46
CA LEU A 56 13.80 0.75 5.22
C LEU A 56 13.51 1.64 6.44
N VAL A 57 13.60 1.10 7.66
CA VAL A 57 13.44 1.89 8.90
C VAL A 57 14.57 2.92 9.04
N GLU A 58 15.80 2.54 8.73
CA GLU A 58 16.95 3.46 8.77
C GLU A 58 16.82 4.56 7.72
N THR A 59 16.37 4.19 6.51
CA THR A 59 16.08 5.11 5.41
C THR A 59 14.96 6.10 5.77
N ALA A 60 13.96 5.66 6.53
CA ALA A 60 12.86 6.49 7.01
C ALA A 60 13.18 7.30 8.27
N ALA A 61 14.34 7.10 8.92
CA ALA A 61 14.69 7.77 10.16
C ALA A 61 14.62 9.32 10.07
N PRO A 62 15.11 9.98 8.98
CA PRO A 62 14.97 11.43 8.86
C PRO A 62 13.52 11.92 8.91
N LEU A 63 12.58 11.15 8.35
CA LEU A 63 11.15 11.48 8.37
C LEU A 63 10.58 11.35 9.79
N THR A 64 10.90 10.27 10.51
CA THR A 64 10.41 10.04 11.87
C THR A 64 11.06 10.98 12.89
N ASP A 65 12.32 11.37 12.69
CA ASP A 65 13.02 12.34 13.52
C ASP A 65 12.42 13.74 13.35
N MET A 66 12.14 14.13 12.10
CA MET A 66 11.44 15.38 11.80
C MET A 66 10.07 15.42 12.49
N LEU A 67 9.27 14.36 12.35
CA LEU A 67 7.97 14.27 13.03
C LEU A 67 8.11 14.33 14.55
N THR A 68 9.09 13.61 15.13
CA THR A 68 9.36 13.64 16.57
C THR A 68 9.62 15.06 17.05
N LYS A 69 10.48 15.79 16.34
CA LYS A 69 10.82 17.18 16.66
C LYS A 69 9.62 18.12 16.50
N ALA A 70 8.86 17.99 15.42
CA ALA A 70 7.71 18.83 15.15
C ALA A 70 6.59 18.62 16.19
N LEU A 71 6.33 17.36 16.55
CA LEU A 71 5.22 16.98 17.42
C LEU A 71 5.55 17.12 18.90
N GLY A 72 6.83 16.93 19.28
CA GLY A 72 7.27 16.95 20.68
C GLY A 72 7.05 15.62 21.40
N ILE A 73 6.69 14.56 20.67
CA ILE A 73 6.50 13.19 21.15
C ILE A 73 7.26 12.22 20.25
N PRO A 74 7.73 11.06 20.76
CA PRO A 74 8.45 10.09 19.94
C PRO A 74 7.60 9.56 18.78
N VAL A 75 8.18 9.57 17.57
CA VAL A 75 7.62 8.92 16.39
C VAL A 75 8.61 7.86 15.91
N THR A 76 8.12 6.63 15.72
CA THR A 76 8.96 5.50 15.31
C THR A 76 8.41 4.85 14.03
N GLY A 77 9.29 4.41 13.14
CA GLY A 77 8.91 3.67 11.94
C GLY A 77 8.71 2.18 12.25
N VAL A 78 7.67 1.59 11.68
CA VAL A 78 7.44 0.14 11.71
C VAL A 78 7.15 -0.33 10.29
N VAL A 79 7.84 -1.39 9.85
CA VAL A 79 7.58 -2.00 8.54
C VAL A 79 6.51 -3.06 8.73
N ALA A 80 5.39 -2.91 8.03
CA ALA A 80 4.33 -3.89 8.01
C ALA A 80 4.76 -5.12 7.20
N LYS A 81 4.23 -6.29 7.57
CA LYS A 81 4.53 -7.55 6.88
C LYS A 81 4.01 -7.55 5.43
N ASP A 82 2.87 -6.90 5.21
CA ASP A 82 2.22 -6.70 3.93
C ASP A 82 1.32 -5.46 4.00
N TYR A 83 0.71 -5.10 2.87
CA TYR A 83 -0.14 -3.91 2.76
C TYR A 83 -1.36 -3.98 3.66
N GLN A 84 -1.99 -5.15 3.79
CA GLN A 84 -3.19 -5.31 4.60
C GLN A 84 -2.87 -5.21 6.09
N ALA A 85 -1.75 -5.77 6.52
CA ALA A 85 -1.26 -5.68 7.89
C ALA A 85 -1.03 -4.22 8.33
N ALA A 86 -0.67 -3.31 7.41
CA ALA A 86 -0.56 -1.88 7.71
C ALA A 86 -1.94 -1.25 8.01
N VAL A 87 -2.98 -1.60 7.24
CA VAL A 87 -4.35 -1.15 7.47
C VAL A 87 -4.89 -1.69 8.80
N GLU A 88 -4.68 -2.97 9.06
CA GLU A 88 -5.08 -3.61 10.33
C GLU A 88 -4.34 -3.00 11.53
N ALA A 89 -3.05 -2.69 11.39
CA ALA A 89 -2.29 -2.00 12.42
C ALA A 89 -2.85 -0.60 12.72
N MET A 90 -3.32 0.13 11.71
CA MET A 90 -4.02 1.40 11.92
C MET A 90 -5.37 1.21 12.62
N GLY A 91 -6.19 0.25 12.17
CA GLY A 91 -7.47 -0.06 12.80
C GLY A 91 -7.37 -0.55 14.25
N ALA A 92 -6.26 -1.21 14.58
CA ALA A 92 -5.96 -1.68 15.93
C ALA A 92 -5.20 -0.64 16.79
N ASP A 93 -5.02 0.59 16.31
CA ASP A 93 -4.26 1.67 16.95
C ASP A 93 -2.80 1.27 17.30
N GLN A 94 -2.25 0.34 16.52
CA GLN A 94 -0.84 -0.06 16.58
C GLN A 94 0.07 0.77 15.67
N ALA A 95 -0.52 1.54 14.76
CA ALA A 95 0.11 2.60 13.97
C ALA A 95 -0.85 3.78 13.81
N GLN A 96 -0.35 5.00 13.98
CA GLN A 96 -1.17 6.21 13.93
C GLN A 96 -1.02 6.97 12.63
N ILE A 97 0.06 6.72 11.90
CA ILE A 97 0.38 7.33 10.61
C ILE A 97 0.68 6.19 9.64
N GLY A 98 0.05 6.16 8.47
CA GLY A 98 0.33 5.16 7.45
C GLY A 98 0.71 5.82 6.14
N PHE A 99 1.88 5.45 5.60
CA PHE A 99 2.19 5.67 4.18
C PHE A 99 1.69 4.46 3.41
N LEU A 100 0.52 4.60 2.78
CA LEU A 100 -0.26 3.48 2.25
C LEU A 100 -0.52 3.63 0.74
N PRO A 101 -0.58 2.51 -0.01
CA PRO A 101 -1.09 2.51 -1.36
C PRO A 101 -2.56 2.91 -1.42
N SER A 102 -3.03 3.31 -2.60
CA SER A 102 -4.35 3.90 -2.79
C SER A 102 -5.53 3.03 -2.32
N LEU A 103 -5.48 1.71 -2.52
CA LEU A 103 -6.50 0.81 -1.96
C LEU A 103 -6.49 0.85 -0.43
N GLN A 104 -5.32 0.77 0.18
CA GLN A 104 -5.18 0.73 1.63
C GLN A 104 -5.54 2.05 2.30
N LEU A 105 -5.32 3.20 1.63
CA LEU A 105 -5.87 4.48 2.08
C LEU A 105 -7.40 4.45 2.14
N TRP A 106 -8.03 3.94 1.07
CA TRP A 106 -9.48 3.80 1.02
C TRP A 106 -9.99 2.87 2.12
N GLN A 107 -9.35 1.70 2.29
CA GLN A 107 -9.71 0.73 3.33
C GLN A 107 -9.51 1.29 4.74
N ALA A 108 -8.41 2.00 5.02
CA ALA A 108 -8.17 2.61 6.32
C ALA A 108 -9.24 3.65 6.68
N SER A 109 -9.67 4.44 5.68
CA SER A 109 -10.76 5.41 5.83
C SER A 109 -12.11 4.71 6.03
N ASP A 110 -12.49 3.82 5.12
CA ASP A 110 -13.80 3.15 5.11
C ASP A 110 -14.01 2.24 6.33
N MET A 111 -13.01 1.44 6.67
CA MET A 111 -13.13 0.41 7.71
C MET A 111 -12.90 0.95 9.12
N TYR A 112 -12.01 1.95 9.27
CA TYR A 112 -11.49 2.38 10.57
C TYR A 112 -11.59 3.90 10.82
N GLY A 113 -12.14 4.67 9.88
CA GLY A 113 -12.30 6.11 10.02
C GLY A 113 -10.97 6.88 10.07
N ALA A 114 -9.93 6.35 9.42
CA ALA A 114 -8.68 7.10 9.27
C ALA A 114 -8.86 8.28 8.31
N ASP A 115 -8.27 9.43 8.66
CA ASP A 115 -8.28 10.61 7.80
C ASP A 115 -7.19 10.45 6.73
N VAL A 116 -7.58 10.39 5.45
CA VAL A 116 -6.64 10.46 4.32
C VAL A 116 -6.29 11.93 4.09
N VAL A 117 -5.08 12.32 4.48
CA VAL A 117 -4.71 13.75 4.62
C VAL A 117 -3.82 14.26 3.49
N LEU A 118 -2.94 13.41 2.96
CA LEU A 118 -1.98 13.79 1.91
C LEU A 118 -1.90 12.71 0.84
N GLN A 119 -1.67 13.12 -0.40
CA GLN A 119 -1.36 12.27 -1.53
C GLN A 119 0.09 12.49 -1.94
N THR A 120 0.74 11.42 -2.36
CA THR A 120 2.11 11.48 -2.86
C THR A 120 2.15 12.02 -4.29
N GLU A 121 3.14 12.86 -4.55
CA GLU A 121 3.46 13.38 -5.87
C GLU A 121 4.84 12.86 -6.27
N ARG A 122 4.97 12.38 -7.50
CA ARG A 122 6.23 11.92 -8.10
C ARG A 122 6.46 12.70 -9.39
N ASN A 123 7.44 13.59 -9.38
CA ASN A 123 7.78 14.46 -10.52
C ASN A 123 6.58 15.24 -11.08
N GLY A 124 5.71 15.78 -10.22
CA GLY A 124 4.50 16.51 -10.62
C GLY A 124 3.26 15.64 -10.85
N ASN A 125 3.39 14.32 -10.86
CA ASN A 125 2.27 13.41 -11.08
C ASN A 125 1.68 12.89 -9.76
N ILE A 126 0.35 12.89 -9.68
CA ILE A 126 -0.44 12.36 -8.55
C ILE A 126 -1.24 11.10 -8.93
N THR A 127 -1.08 10.63 -10.16
CA THR A 127 -1.67 9.38 -10.65
C THR A 127 -0.63 8.58 -11.39
N TYR A 128 -0.93 7.27 -11.52
CA TYR A 128 -0.05 6.34 -12.13
C TYR A 128 -0.67 5.02 -12.71
N PRO A 129 -0.66 4.61 -14.03
CA PRO A 129 -0.62 3.20 -14.46
C PRO A 129 0.27 2.21 -13.69
N ALA A 130 -0.18 0.95 -13.73
CA ALA A 130 0.69 -0.21 -13.64
C ALA A 130 1.35 -0.49 -15.00
N GLN A 131 2.56 -1.08 -14.98
CA GLN A 131 3.26 -1.52 -16.19
C GLN A 131 3.29 -3.05 -16.32
N PHE A 132 3.13 -3.52 -17.56
CA PHE A 132 3.42 -4.88 -17.99
C PHE A 132 4.82 -4.92 -18.58
N MET A 133 5.66 -5.81 -18.05
CA MET A 133 7.04 -5.99 -18.45
C MET A 133 7.29 -7.39 -18.98
N THR A 134 8.23 -7.54 -19.91
CA THR A 134 8.68 -8.84 -20.43
C THR A 134 10.18 -8.86 -20.73
N ASN A 135 10.77 -10.04 -20.80
CA ASN A 135 12.09 -10.30 -21.39
C ASN A 135 12.01 -10.94 -22.79
N ASP A 136 10.81 -11.08 -23.36
CA ASP A 136 10.53 -11.65 -24.69
C ASP A 136 9.83 -10.61 -25.58
N PRO A 137 10.53 -9.54 -26.02
CA PRO A 137 9.92 -8.51 -26.85
C PRO A 137 9.43 -9.05 -28.20
N ASP A 138 10.01 -10.13 -28.72
CA ASP A 138 9.58 -10.74 -29.99
C ASP A 138 8.15 -11.27 -29.90
N LYS A 139 7.73 -11.72 -28.72
CA LYS A 139 6.35 -12.14 -28.46
C LYS A 139 5.43 -10.95 -28.22
N TYR A 140 5.80 -10.04 -27.32
CA TYR A 140 4.86 -9.04 -26.78
C TYR A 140 4.82 -7.71 -27.53
N CYS A 141 5.85 -7.35 -28.28
CA CYS A 141 5.91 -6.10 -29.01
C CYS A 141 5.41 -6.27 -30.45
N ASP A 142 4.45 -5.43 -30.85
CA ASP A 142 3.96 -5.31 -32.23
C ASP A 142 4.81 -4.35 -33.06
N ASP A 143 5.61 -3.50 -32.40
CA ASP A 143 6.58 -2.59 -32.99
C ASP A 143 8.00 -2.83 -32.45
N THR A 144 8.99 -2.25 -33.12
CA THR A 144 10.38 -2.31 -32.65
C THR A 144 10.49 -1.53 -31.33
N PRO A 145 11.04 -2.12 -30.26
CA PRO A 145 11.23 -1.40 -29.01
C PRO A 145 12.04 -0.10 -29.19
N VAL A 146 11.57 0.96 -28.54
CA VAL A 146 12.18 2.30 -28.55
C VAL A 146 12.80 2.57 -27.18
N GLU A 147 14.04 3.06 -27.19
CA GLU A 147 14.74 3.45 -25.96
C GLU A 147 14.36 4.87 -25.53
N ARG A 148 14.08 5.03 -24.22
CA ARG A 148 13.97 6.33 -23.54
C ARG A 148 14.67 6.24 -22.19
N ASP A 149 15.59 7.16 -21.92
CA ASP A 149 16.37 7.23 -20.66
C ASP A 149 17.06 5.89 -20.27
N GLY A 150 17.49 5.14 -21.28
CA GLY A 150 18.14 3.83 -21.13
C GLY A 150 17.19 2.68 -20.79
N MET A 151 15.87 2.87 -20.95
CA MET A 151 14.83 1.86 -20.78
C MET A 151 14.11 1.61 -22.11
N LEU A 152 13.87 0.34 -22.46
CA LEU A 152 13.15 -0.05 -23.66
C LEU A 152 11.64 -0.14 -23.41
N PHE A 153 10.88 0.33 -24.39
CA PHE A 153 9.42 0.29 -24.42
C PHE A 153 8.91 -0.10 -25.80
N CYS A 154 7.71 -0.65 -25.90
CA CYS A 154 7.05 -0.94 -27.19
C CYS A 154 5.53 -0.75 -27.09
N ASN A 155 4.82 -0.92 -28.20
CA ASN A 155 3.36 -0.76 -28.33
C ASN A 155 2.86 0.63 -27.92
N GLY A 156 3.67 1.66 -28.16
CA GLY A 156 3.42 3.03 -27.72
C GLY A 156 3.54 3.26 -26.21
N ALA A 157 3.90 2.25 -25.41
CA ALA A 157 4.17 2.42 -23.99
C ALA A 157 5.37 3.37 -23.79
N ASP A 158 5.34 4.22 -22.77
CA ASP A 158 6.45 5.17 -22.57
C ASP A 158 6.78 5.66 -21.16
N ALA A 159 6.23 5.02 -20.12
CA ALA A 159 6.46 5.39 -18.72
C ALA A 159 6.08 6.83 -18.37
N LEU A 160 5.16 7.42 -19.12
CA LEU A 160 4.61 8.72 -18.79
C LEU A 160 3.15 8.60 -18.35
N THR A 161 2.29 8.02 -19.19
CA THR A 161 0.84 7.95 -18.91
C THR A 161 0.21 6.69 -19.47
N GLY A 162 -0.86 6.21 -18.84
CA GLY A 162 -1.66 5.10 -19.32
C GLY A 162 -3.06 5.53 -19.79
N PRO A 163 -3.82 4.63 -20.44
CA PRO A 163 -3.43 3.28 -20.86
C PRO A 163 -2.66 3.26 -22.19
N GLN A 164 -1.76 2.29 -22.36
CA GLN A 164 -0.96 2.08 -23.57
C GLN A 164 -0.74 0.58 -23.82
N GLY A 165 -0.70 0.14 -25.07
CA GLY A 165 -0.32 -1.24 -25.44
C GLY A 165 -1.22 -2.38 -24.94
N LEU A 166 -2.43 -2.08 -24.44
CA LEU A 166 -3.30 -3.10 -23.82
C LEU A 166 -3.76 -4.20 -24.78
N ASP A 167 -3.80 -3.97 -26.09
CA ASP A 167 -4.16 -5.01 -27.08
C ASP A 167 -3.19 -6.21 -27.04
N SER A 168 -1.94 -5.97 -26.63
CA SER A 168 -0.88 -6.98 -26.58
C SER A 168 -0.90 -7.83 -25.30
N ILE A 169 -1.67 -7.49 -24.26
CA ILE A 169 -1.67 -8.24 -22.99
C ILE A 169 -2.29 -9.63 -23.10
N THR A 170 -3.15 -9.86 -24.10
CA THR A 170 -3.77 -11.17 -24.36
C THR A 170 -2.75 -12.25 -24.71
N LYS A 171 -1.57 -11.84 -25.20
CA LYS A 171 -0.43 -12.71 -25.52
C LYS A 171 0.18 -13.37 -24.27
N ALA A 172 -0.16 -12.87 -23.07
CA ALA A 172 0.26 -13.45 -21.79
C ALA A 172 -0.46 -14.78 -21.46
N LYS A 173 -1.44 -15.21 -22.27
CA LYS A 173 -2.09 -16.51 -22.10
C LYS A 173 -1.06 -17.65 -22.10
N GLY A 174 -1.06 -18.46 -21.05
CA GLY A 174 -0.14 -19.54 -20.77
C GLY A 174 1.20 -19.12 -20.17
N ALA A 175 1.45 -17.82 -19.97
CA ALA A 175 2.73 -17.31 -19.49
C ALA A 175 2.88 -17.45 -17.96
N LYS A 176 4.14 -17.49 -17.50
CA LYS A 176 4.49 -17.27 -16.10
C LYS A 176 4.50 -15.76 -15.82
N VAL A 177 3.70 -15.33 -14.86
CA VAL A 177 3.48 -13.91 -14.57
C VAL A 177 3.90 -13.61 -13.13
N ALA A 178 4.90 -12.76 -12.93
CA ALA A 178 5.28 -12.25 -11.63
C ALA A 178 4.21 -11.27 -11.11
N VAL A 179 3.57 -11.64 -9.99
CA VAL A 179 2.47 -10.88 -9.38
C VAL A 179 2.76 -10.62 -7.90
N LEU A 180 2.37 -9.42 -7.44
CA LEU A 180 2.41 -9.09 -6.01
C LEU A 180 1.15 -9.63 -5.31
N GLY A 181 1.02 -9.36 -4.00
CA GLY A 181 -0.17 -9.70 -3.24
C GLY A 181 -1.45 -9.00 -3.76
N PRO A 182 -2.65 -9.58 -3.53
CA PRO A 182 -3.92 -9.05 -4.04
C PRO A 182 -4.25 -7.60 -3.66
N GLY A 183 -3.71 -7.11 -2.55
CA GLY A 183 -3.89 -5.72 -2.11
C GLY A 183 -3.09 -4.69 -2.91
N SER A 184 -2.20 -5.10 -3.83
CA SER A 184 -1.33 -4.20 -4.59
C SER A 184 -2.06 -3.59 -5.80
N PRO A 185 -2.25 -2.25 -5.88
CA PRO A 185 -2.90 -1.63 -7.02
C PRO A 185 -2.18 -1.93 -8.35
N ALA A 186 -0.87 -1.70 -8.40
CA ALA A 186 -0.09 -1.85 -9.63
C ALA A 186 0.55 -3.23 -9.82
N GLY A 187 0.79 -3.97 -8.73
CA GLY A 187 1.39 -5.30 -8.81
C GLY A 187 0.38 -6.43 -8.93
N TYR A 188 -0.93 -6.13 -8.84
CA TYR A 188 -2.00 -7.11 -8.94
C TYR A 188 -3.29 -6.52 -9.53
N ILE A 189 -3.94 -5.57 -8.86
CA ILE A 189 -5.34 -5.20 -9.13
C ILE A 189 -5.56 -4.71 -10.56
N TYR A 190 -4.86 -3.65 -10.97
CA TYR A 190 -5.08 -3.05 -12.29
C TYR A 190 -4.62 -3.96 -13.44
N PRO A 191 -3.46 -4.63 -13.38
CA PRO A 191 -3.06 -5.60 -14.40
C PRO A 191 -4.02 -6.79 -14.53
N MET A 192 -4.47 -7.35 -13.40
CA MET A 192 -5.39 -8.49 -13.40
C MET A 192 -6.78 -8.10 -13.90
N LEU A 193 -7.24 -6.88 -13.57
CA LEU A 193 -8.47 -6.34 -14.14
C LEU A 193 -8.32 -6.14 -15.65
N ALA A 194 -7.21 -5.55 -16.12
CA ALA A 194 -6.96 -5.37 -17.55
C ALA A 194 -6.94 -6.71 -18.32
N LEU A 195 -6.31 -7.75 -17.76
CA LEU A 195 -6.33 -9.09 -18.35
C LEU A 195 -7.75 -9.68 -18.42
N LYS A 196 -8.52 -9.53 -17.33
CA LYS A 196 -9.90 -10.00 -17.26
C LYS A 196 -10.80 -9.28 -18.26
N ASP A 197 -10.66 -7.97 -18.38
CA ASP A 197 -11.42 -7.14 -19.33
C ASP A 197 -11.04 -7.45 -20.78
N ALA A 198 -9.78 -7.86 -21.03
CA ALA A 198 -9.32 -8.40 -22.30
C ALA A 198 -9.77 -9.85 -22.57
N GLY A 199 -10.55 -10.44 -21.66
CA GLY A 199 -11.18 -11.76 -21.84
C GLY A 199 -10.34 -12.96 -21.40
N LEU A 200 -9.24 -12.74 -20.66
CA LEU A 200 -8.46 -13.83 -20.08
C LEU A 200 -9.08 -14.29 -18.75
N ASP A 201 -9.09 -15.60 -18.55
CA ASP A 201 -9.35 -16.16 -17.23
C ASP A 201 -8.09 -16.04 -16.37
N ILE A 202 -8.03 -15.02 -15.52
CA ILE A 202 -6.86 -14.73 -14.68
C ILE A 202 -6.50 -15.86 -13.71
N ASP A 203 -7.39 -16.82 -13.43
CA ASP A 203 -7.13 -17.97 -12.56
C ASP A 203 -6.52 -19.16 -13.30
N SER A 204 -6.81 -19.32 -14.59
CA SER A 204 -6.42 -20.50 -15.37
C SER A 204 -5.57 -20.22 -16.62
N ASP A 205 -5.69 -19.04 -17.21
CA ASP A 205 -4.96 -18.63 -18.41
C ASP A 205 -3.57 -18.08 -18.12
N ILE A 206 -3.17 -17.87 -16.85
CA ILE A 206 -1.80 -17.45 -16.49
C ILE A 206 -1.26 -18.28 -15.31
N GLN A 207 0.05 -18.50 -15.28
CA GLN A 207 0.71 -19.10 -14.13
C GLN A 207 1.30 -18.00 -13.24
N ARG A 208 0.66 -17.74 -12.11
CA ARG A 208 1.09 -16.71 -11.15
C ARG A 208 2.37 -17.14 -10.41
N ILE A 209 3.40 -16.29 -10.48
CA ILE A 209 4.64 -16.39 -9.71
C ILE A 209 4.59 -15.30 -8.63
N PRO A 210 4.33 -15.64 -7.36
CA PRO A 210 4.21 -14.64 -6.31
C PRO A 210 5.56 -14.02 -5.99
N VAL A 211 5.60 -12.69 -5.92
CA VAL A 211 6.74 -11.89 -5.47
C VAL A 211 6.29 -10.90 -4.40
N THR A 212 7.22 -10.42 -3.59
CA THR A 212 6.89 -9.61 -2.40
C THR A 212 6.96 -8.10 -2.62
N ALA A 213 7.61 -7.63 -3.69
CA ALA A 213 7.83 -6.22 -3.97
C ALA A 213 7.97 -5.95 -5.48
N ASN A 214 7.93 -4.67 -5.88
CA ASN A 214 7.91 -4.27 -7.29
C ASN A 214 9.25 -4.51 -8.00
N ASP A 215 10.36 -4.25 -7.31
CA ASP A 215 11.72 -4.58 -7.74
C ASP A 215 11.92 -6.11 -7.87
N ALA A 216 11.34 -6.90 -6.96
CA ALA A 216 11.34 -8.36 -7.07
C ALA A 216 10.57 -8.87 -8.31
N SER A 217 9.49 -8.19 -8.72
CA SER A 217 8.78 -8.48 -9.98
C SER A 217 9.66 -8.21 -11.21
N VAL A 218 10.33 -7.05 -11.23
CA VAL A 218 11.30 -6.70 -12.29
C VAL A 218 12.42 -7.73 -12.35
N LEU A 219 12.98 -8.12 -11.20
CA LEU A 219 14.06 -9.11 -11.10
C LEU A 219 13.62 -10.50 -11.56
N ALA A 220 12.38 -10.92 -11.27
CA ALA A 220 11.84 -12.19 -11.75
C ALA A 220 11.79 -12.25 -13.28
N VAL A 221 11.39 -11.16 -13.94
CA VAL A 221 11.42 -11.05 -15.41
C VAL A 221 12.86 -11.00 -15.92
N TYR A 222 13.71 -10.17 -15.30
CA TYR A 222 15.12 -10.04 -15.67
C TYR A 222 15.87 -11.39 -15.61
N ASN A 223 15.62 -12.20 -14.58
CA ASN A 223 16.26 -13.50 -14.38
C ASN A 223 15.64 -14.63 -15.23
N GLY A 224 14.48 -14.39 -15.85
CA GLY A 224 13.74 -15.40 -16.60
C GLY A 224 12.91 -16.36 -15.74
N ASP A 225 12.71 -16.05 -14.46
CA ASP A 225 11.82 -16.81 -13.57
C ASP A 225 10.34 -16.60 -13.96
N ALA A 226 10.02 -15.41 -14.47
CA ALA A 226 8.74 -15.06 -15.07
C ALA A 226 8.94 -14.49 -16.48
N GLU A 227 7.96 -14.71 -17.35
CA GLU A 227 7.95 -14.19 -18.72
C GLU A 227 7.31 -12.79 -18.78
N VAL A 228 6.33 -12.55 -17.92
CA VAL A 228 5.69 -11.25 -17.72
C VAL A 228 5.78 -10.85 -16.24
N GLY A 229 5.89 -9.56 -15.95
CA GLY A 229 5.82 -9.05 -14.58
C GLY A 229 5.03 -7.76 -14.49
N PHE A 230 4.40 -7.54 -13.34
CA PHE A 230 3.64 -6.32 -13.02
C PHE A 230 4.36 -5.48 -11.99
N SER A 231 4.33 -4.16 -12.16
CA SER A 231 4.81 -3.20 -11.16
C SER A 231 4.21 -1.81 -11.37
N PHE A 232 4.49 -0.87 -10.47
CA PHE A 232 4.35 0.56 -10.79
C PHE A 232 5.38 1.01 -11.84
N TRP A 233 5.16 2.14 -12.52
CA TRP A 233 6.19 2.74 -13.37
C TRP A 233 7.10 3.71 -12.59
N ASP A 234 8.40 3.78 -12.87
CA ASP A 234 9.16 2.72 -13.49
C ASP A 234 9.99 2.02 -12.41
N ALA A 235 9.50 0.89 -11.93
CA ALA A 235 10.19 0.08 -10.93
C ALA A 235 11.56 -0.42 -11.42
N ARG A 236 11.83 -0.46 -12.74
CA ARG A 236 13.15 -0.82 -13.28
C ARG A 236 14.24 0.15 -12.83
N THR A 237 13.89 1.40 -12.51
CA THR A 237 14.85 2.39 -12.00
C THR A 237 15.47 2.01 -10.66
N ILE A 238 14.74 1.25 -9.83
CA ILE A 238 15.24 0.72 -8.56
C ILE A 238 16.29 -0.35 -8.83
N VAL A 239 15.93 -1.32 -9.68
CA VAL A 239 16.79 -2.45 -10.05
C VAL A 239 18.03 -2.02 -10.85
N LYS A 240 17.96 -0.91 -11.60
CA LYS A 240 19.06 -0.37 -12.41
C LYS A 240 20.34 -0.08 -11.60
N LYS A 241 20.21 0.20 -10.29
CA LYS A 241 21.36 0.40 -9.40
C LYS A 241 22.27 -0.83 -9.34
N ASP A 242 21.67 -2.02 -9.26
CA ASP A 242 22.39 -3.29 -9.13
C ASP A 242 22.52 -4.04 -10.46
N LYS A 243 21.59 -3.79 -11.40
CA LYS A 243 21.54 -4.35 -12.76
C LYS A 243 21.50 -3.23 -13.79
N PRO A 244 22.65 -2.61 -14.15
CA PRO A 244 22.67 -1.46 -15.05
C PRO A 244 22.06 -1.70 -16.44
N ASP A 245 21.98 -2.97 -16.86
CA ASP A 245 21.40 -3.42 -18.14
C ASP A 245 19.91 -3.80 -18.06
N VAL A 246 19.25 -3.62 -16.92
CA VAL A 246 17.83 -3.99 -16.74
C VAL A 246 16.91 -3.35 -17.78
N GLY A 247 17.16 -2.08 -18.13
CA GLY A 247 16.37 -1.36 -19.13
C GLY A 247 16.46 -1.92 -20.54
N GLN A 248 17.50 -2.70 -20.83
CA GLN A 248 17.74 -3.33 -22.13
C GLN A 248 17.24 -4.78 -22.17
N LYS A 249 17.04 -5.41 -21.00
CA LYS A 249 16.60 -6.81 -20.86
C LYS A 249 15.14 -6.96 -20.47
N VAL A 250 14.56 -5.95 -19.83
CA VAL A 250 13.18 -5.94 -19.38
C VAL A 250 12.47 -4.80 -20.11
N VAL A 251 11.66 -5.16 -21.09
CA VAL A 251 10.91 -4.23 -21.96
C VAL A 251 9.51 -4.05 -21.40
N VAL A 252 9.06 -2.79 -21.28
CA VAL A 252 7.68 -2.49 -20.95
C VAL A 252 6.85 -2.45 -22.23
N PHE A 253 5.80 -3.26 -22.29
CA PHE A 253 4.99 -3.43 -23.51
C PHE A 253 3.53 -2.99 -23.36
N ALA A 254 3.07 -2.72 -22.13
CA ALA A 254 1.74 -2.16 -21.89
C ALA A 254 1.66 -1.41 -20.54
N MET A 255 0.70 -0.50 -20.43
CA MET A 255 0.36 0.28 -19.24
C MET A 255 -1.15 0.34 -19.04
N THR A 256 -1.62 0.19 -17.80
CA THR A 256 -3.06 0.20 -17.45
C THR A 256 -3.64 1.61 -17.46
N ASP A 257 -4.92 1.76 -17.10
CA ASP A 257 -5.45 3.05 -16.69
C ASP A 257 -4.69 3.60 -15.47
N GLU A 258 -4.76 4.92 -15.32
CA GLU A 258 -4.16 5.68 -14.21
C GLU A 258 -4.74 5.25 -12.85
N ILE A 259 -3.86 5.01 -11.88
CA ILE A 259 -4.17 4.70 -10.48
C ILE A 259 -3.89 5.95 -9.66
N PRO A 260 -4.78 6.42 -8.76
CA PRO A 260 -4.40 7.43 -7.77
C PRO A 260 -3.13 7.02 -7.02
N ASN A 261 -2.20 7.96 -6.84
CA ASN A 261 -0.98 7.69 -6.09
C ASN A 261 -1.26 7.28 -4.65
N ASP A 262 -0.25 6.66 -4.05
CA ASP A 262 -0.13 6.40 -2.62
C ASP A 262 -0.26 7.70 -1.82
N GLY A 263 -0.36 7.60 -0.50
CA GLY A 263 -0.65 8.76 0.33
C GLY A 263 -0.41 8.50 1.80
N VAL A 264 -0.87 9.46 2.61
CA VAL A 264 -0.77 9.41 4.06
C VAL A 264 -2.17 9.36 4.65
N ALA A 265 -2.42 8.34 5.45
CA ALA A 265 -3.57 8.26 6.33
C ALA A 265 -3.13 8.49 7.79
N VAL A 266 -3.97 9.17 8.56
CA VAL A 266 -3.77 9.41 9.99
C VAL A 266 -4.94 8.81 10.75
N SER A 267 -4.67 8.10 11.85
CA SER A 267 -5.73 7.46 12.64
C SER A 267 -6.79 8.46 13.10
N GLY A 268 -8.07 8.11 12.91
CA GLY A 268 -9.21 8.90 13.37
C GLY A 268 -9.34 8.99 14.89
N SER A 269 -8.63 8.13 15.64
CA SER A 269 -8.60 8.14 17.11
C SER A 269 -7.84 9.33 17.70
N LEU A 270 -6.92 9.93 16.93
CA LEU A 270 -6.15 11.11 17.36
C LEU A 270 -7.02 12.35 17.45
N SER A 271 -6.65 13.30 18.31
CA SER A 271 -7.32 14.60 18.37
C SER A 271 -7.20 15.34 17.04
N PRO A 272 -8.22 16.16 16.66
CA PRO A 272 -8.14 16.97 15.45
C PRO A 272 -6.90 17.88 15.40
N GLU A 273 -6.44 18.36 16.56
CA GLU A 273 -5.23 19.18 16.69
C GLU A 273 -3.98 18.37 16.30
N LEU A 274 -3.81 17.15 16.84
CA LEU A 274 -2.65 16.33 16.51
C LEU A 274 -2.68 15.87 15.04
N ARG A 275 -3.85 15.54 14.49
CA ARG A 275 -3.98 15.20 13.05
C ARG A 275 -3.59 16.37 12.15
N ALA A 276 -4.04 17.58 12.48
CA ALA A 276 -3.64 18.78 11.76
C ALA A 276 -2.13 19.02 11.86
N LYS A 277 -1.55 18.87 13.06
CA LYS A 277 -0.12 19.04 13.30
C LYS A 277 0.74 18.04 12.51
N ILE A 278 0.34 16.77 12.46
CA ILE A 278 0.98 15.73 11.64
C ILE A 278 0.92 16.12 10.16
N THR A 279 -0.27 16.48 9.68
CA THR A 279 -0.51 16.83 8.27
C THR A 279 0.34 18.01 7.84
N THR A 280 0.35 19.10 8.63
CA THR A 280 1.16 20.28 8.34
C THR A 280 2.65 19.97 8.39
N ALA A 281 3.13 19.24 9.40
CA ALA A 281 4.55 18.88 9.50
C ALA A 281 5.04 18.09 8.28
N LEU A 282 4.26 17.11 7.81
CA LEU A 282 4.57 16.33 6.63
C LEU A 282 4.57 17.18 5.35
N ALA A 283 3.53 18.00 5.16
CA ALA A 283 3.40 18.87 3.99
C ALA A 283 4.57 19.87 3.92
N ASP A 284 4.85 20.57 5.02
CA ASP A 284 5.93 21.56 5.11
C ASP A 284 7.30 20.91 4.88
N TYR A 285 7.55 19.75 5.49
CA TYR A 285 8.81 19.03 5.30
C TYR A 285 8.99 18.60 3.84
N SER A 286 7.95 18.09 3.19
CA SER A 286 7.99 17.68 1.78
C SER A 286 8.34 18.84 0.83
N ALA A 287 8.07 20.09 1.23
CA ALA A 287 8.42 21.28 0.46
C ALA A 287 9.88 21.72 0.63
N THR A 288 10.65 21.10 1.53
CA THR A 288 12.07 21.38 1.73
C THR A 288 12.95 20.44 0.88
N PRO A 289 14.16 20.86 0.47
CA PRO A 289 15.10 19.97 -0.21
C PRO A 289 15.44 18.71 0.61
N GLU A 290 15.57 18.87 1.93
CA GLU A 290 15.86 17.77 2.85
C GLU A 290 14.71 16.76 2.91
N GLY A 291 13.48 17.23 3.08
CA GLY A 291 12.32 16.35 3.15
C GLY A 291 11.97 15.70 1.81
N SER A 292 12.15 16.42 0.71
CA SER A 292 12.04 15.82 -0.63
C SER A 292 13.06 14.70 -0.82
N ALA A 293 14.32 14.90 -0.40
CA ALA A 293 15.35 13.86 -0.45
C ALA A 293 15.03 12.65 0.44
N ALA A 294 14.54 12.87 1.67
CA ALA A 294 14.13 11.81 2.59
C ALA A 294 12.97 10.98 2.02
N LEU A 295 11.92 11.64 1.53
CA LEU A 295 10.75 10.99 0.91
C LEU A 295 11.13 10.25 -0.38
N THR A 296 12.06 10.81 -1.16
CA THR A 296 12.59 10.16 -2.37
C THR A 296 13.36 8.89 -2.02
N ALA A 297 14.16 8.90 -0.95
CA ALA A 297 14.90 7.74 -0.50
C ALA A 297 13.99 6.60 -0.05
N VAL A 298 12.87 6.91 0.61
CA VAL A 298 11.91 5.89 1.10
C VAL A 298 11.10 5.29 -0.04
N TYR A 299 10.39 6.11 -0.85
CA TYR A 299 9.44 5.61 -1.86
C TYR A 299 9.45 6.41 -3.18
N SER A 300 10.55 7.10 -3.48
CA SER A 300 10.69 7.95 -4.67
C SER A 300 9.61 9.06 -4.74
N ILE A 301 9.13 9.51 -3.57
CA ILE A 301 8.14 10.57 -3.44
C ILE A 301 8.88 11.91 -3.49
N THR A 302 8.51 12.78 -4.42
CA THR A 302 9.16 14.09 -4.56
C THR A 302 8.49 15.16 -3.70
N LYS A 303 7.18 15.02 -3.46
CA LYS A 303 6.38 15.98 -2.70
C LYS A 303 5.10 15.34 -2.15
N LEU A 304 4.48 15.98 -1.16
CA LEU A 304 3.14 15.64 -0.68
C LEU A 304 2.16 16.78 -1.03
N ALA A 305 1.01 16.42 -1.58
CA ALA A 305 -0.09 17.33 -1.90
C ALA A 305 -1.31 17.00 -1.01
N PRO A 306 -2.26 17.94 -0.82
CA PRO A 306 -3.53 17.61 -0.18
C PRO A 306 -4.21 16.45 -0.88
N ALA A 307 -4.72 15.48 -0.13
CA ALA A 307 -5.44 14.35 -0.70
C ALA A 307 -6.86 14.73 -1.14
N ASP A 308 -7.36 14.05 -2.17
CA ASP A 308 -8.78 13.93 -2.48
C ASP A 308 -9.21 12.49 -2.19
N PRO A 309 -9.84 12.20 -1.04
CA PRO A 309 -10.25 10.83 -0.70
C PRO A 309 -11.24 10.23 -1.71
N SER A 310 -12.06 11.05 -2.39
CA SER A 310 -13.04 10.56 -3.36
C SER A 310 -12.38 10.00 -4.62
N SER A 311 -11.14 10.43 -4.92
CA SER A 311 -10.35 9.87 -6.02
C SER A 311 -10.03 8.39 -5.82
N LEU A 312 -10.04 7.89 -4.57
CA LEU A 312 -9.67 6.51 -4.24
C LEU A 312 -10.79 5.51 -4.53
N ASP A 313 -12.04 5.96 -4.69
CA ASP A 313 -13.19 5.06 -4.96
C ASP A 313 -13.00 4.23 -6.24
N VAL A 314 -12.22 4.74 -7.20
CA VAL A 314 -11.89 4.00 -8.42
C VAL A 314 -11.09 2.74 -8.14
N VAL A 315 -10.21 2.79 -7.14
CA VAL A 315 -9.36 1.65 -6.75
C VAL A 315 -10.18 0.61 -6.00
N ALA A 316 -11.09 1.05 -5.13
CA ALA A 316 -12.04 0.17 -4.46
C ALA A 316 -12.91 -0.59 -5.47
N ARG A 317 -13.51 0.11 -6.44
CA ARG A 317 -14.29 -0.52 -7.52
C ARG A 317 -13.48 -1.51 -8.36
N ALA A 318 -12.22 -1.18 -8.65
CA ALA A 318 -11.32 -2.09 -9.37
C ALA A 318 -11.05 -3.37 -8.57
N ALA A 319 -10.79 -3.25 -7.26
CA ALA A 319 -10.61 -4.38 -6.36
C ALA A 319 -11.88 -5.25 -6.25
N GLU A 320 -13.04 -4.62 -6.06
CA GLU A 320 -14.35 -5.30 -6.01
C GLU A 320 -14.66 -6.08 -7.30
N SER A 321 -14.27 -5.54 -8.46
CA SER A 321 -14.43 -6.20 -9.76
C SER A 321 -13.61 -7.50 -9.88
N LEU A 322 -12.61 -7.67 -9.01
CA LEU A 322 -11.82 -8.90 -8.85
C LEU A 322 -12.25 -9.76 -7.64
N GLY A 323 -13.35 -9.39 -6.96
CA GLY A 323 -13.82 -10.09 -5.77
C GLY A 323 -12.99 -9.82 -4.52
N LEU A 324 -12.20 -8.74 -4.52
CA LEU A 324 -11.42 -8.29 -3.38
C LEU A 324 -12.21 -7.25 -2.57
N ARG A 325 -11.81 -7.06 -1.31
CA ARG A 325 -12.38 -6.06 -0.41
C ARG A 325 -11.26 -5.41 0.38
#